data_AF-A0A7C6U3R0-F1
#
_entry.id   AF-A0A7C6U3R0-F1
#
_cell.length_a   1.000
_cell.length_b   1.000
_cell.length_c   1.000
_cell.angle_alpha   90.00
_cell.angle_beta   90.00
_cell.angle_gamma   90.00
#
_symmetry.space_group_name_H-M   'P 1'
#
loop_
_entity.id
_entity.type
_entity.pdbx_description
1 polymer ?
#
loop_
_entity_poly.entity_id
_entity_poly.type
_entity_poly.pdbx_seq_one_letter_code
_entity_poly.pdbx_strand_id
1 'polypeptide(L)'
;MNHLLDYYNEIQKGNIVDGKELFTVIESLIADMDNPRYIFDEKPGNIRIEFIETFCKHTKSPFNGQPFLLELWEKVVLQAAYGFKMSGYI
;
A
#
# COMPACT_ATOMS: atom_id res chain seq x y z
N MET A 1 0.00 1.28 -10.48
CA MET A 1 1.23 1.60 -9.74
C MET A 1 1.31 0.66 -8.57
N ASN A 2 2.50 0.13 -8.29
CA ASN A 2 2.73 -0.87 -7.26
C ASN A 2 3.45 -0.26 -6.06
N HIS A 3 2.68 0.28 -5.12
CA HIS A 3 3.20 0.93 -3.93
C HIS A 3 3.88 -0.04 -2.97
N LEU A 4 3.45 -1.30 -2.95
CA LEU A 4 4.11 -2.36 -2.16
C LEU A 4 5.56 -2.57 -2.63
N LEU A 5 5.77 -2.70 -3.95
CA LEU A 5 7.09 -2.83 -4.54
C LEU A 5 7.93 -1.56 -4.37
N ASP A 6 7.32 -0.38 -4.54
CA ASP A 6 7.99 0.91 -4.32
C ASP A 6 8.51 1.01 -2.88
N TYR A 7 7.66 0.70 -1.89
CA TYR A 7 8.01 0.75 -0.47
C TYR A 7 9.14 -0.23 -0.12
N TYR A 8 9.04 -1.47 -0.60
CA TYR A 8 10.10 -2.46 -0.43
C TYR A 8 11.44 -1.95 -1.00
N ASN A 9 11.43 -1.38 -2.20
CA ASN A 9 12.63 -0.82 -2.82
C ASN A 9 13.22 0.36 -2.03
N GLU A 10 12.40 1.24 -1.47
CA GLU A 10 12.87 2.36 -0.66
C GLU A 10 13.48 1.91 0.68
N ILE A 11 12.97 0.82 1.27
CA ILE A 11 13.59 0.18 2.43
C ILE A 11 14.96 -0.40 2.05
N GLN A 12 15.06 -1.13 0.93
CA GLN A 12 16.31 -1.72 0.46
C GLN A 12 17.40 -0.66 0.16
N LYS A 13 17.00 0.51 -0.32
CA LYS A 13 17.90 1.65 -0.54
C LYS A 13 18.35 2.35 0.76
N GLY A 14 17.70 2.06 1.90
CA GLY A 14 17.94 2.72 3.18
C GLY A 14 17.29 4.10 3.31
N ASN A 15 16.37 4.46 2.40
CA ASN A 15 15.64 5.73 2.46
C ASN A 15 14.50 5.70 3.48
N ILE A 16 13.97 4.51 3.76
CA ILE A 16 12.95 4.26 4.79
C ILE A 16 13.54 3.33 5.83
N VAL A 17 13.49 3.76 7.10
CA VAL A 17 13.83 2.91 8.24
C VAL A 17 12.56 2.19 8.67
N ASP A 18 12.56 0.87 8.55
CA ASP A 18 11.43 0.02 8.93
C ASP A 18 11.77 -0.88 10.12
N GLY A 19 10.76 -1.24 10.91
CA GLY A 19 10.88 -2.20 11.99
C GLY A 19 11.04 -3.62 11.45
N LYS A 20 11.84 -4.46 12.12
CA LYS A 20 12.13 -5.84 11.68
C LYS A 20 10.86 -6.67 11.41
N GLU A 21 9.86 -6.55 12.28
CA GLU A 21 8.60 -7.29 12.16
C GLU A 21 7.78 -6.84 10.94
N LEU A 22 7.67 -5.52 10.74
CA LEU A 22 6.97 -4.96 9.59
C LEU A 22 7.69 -5.30 8.28
N PHE A 23 9.02 -5.19 8.25
CA PHE A 23 9.82 -5.59 7.11
C PHE A 23 9.61 -7.06 6.72
N THR A 24 9.53 -7.95 7.70
CA THR A 24 9.24 -9.39 7.47
C THR A 24 7.87 -9.59 6.81
N VAL A 25 6.86 -8.79 7.20
CA VAL A 25 5.53 -8.82 6.57
C VAL A 25 5.62 -8.31 5.13
N ILE A 26 6.33 -7.21 4.88
CA ILE A 26 6.52 -6.68 3.53
C ILE A 26 7.21 -7.71 2.63
N GLU A 27 8.29 -8.34 3.09
CA GLU A 27 8.96 -9.42 2.34
C GLU A 27 8.00 -10.58 2.00
N SER A 28 7.16 -10.97 2.96
CA SER A 28 6.18 -12.05 2.75
C SER A 28 5.13 -11.65 1.71
N LEU A 29 4.63 -10.42 1.75
CA LEU A 29 3.67 -9.90 0.77
C LEU A 29 4.30 -9.80 -0.63
N ILE A 30 5.56 -9.38 -0.74
CA ILE A 30 6.29 -9.36 -2.01
C ILE A 30 6.42 -10.78 -2.56
N ALA A 31 6.81 -11.75 -1.74
CA ALA A 31 6.88 -13.15 -2.15
C ALA A 31 5.51 -13.72 -2.58
N ASP A 32 4.42 -13.30 -1.92
CA ASP A 32 3.07 -13.72 -2.24
C ASP A 32 2.56 -13.20 -3.60
N MET A 33 3.20 -12.17 -4.18
CA MET A 33 2.88 -11.72 -5.55
C MET A 33 3.24 -12.77 -6.62
N ASP A 34 4.26 -13.58 -6.37
CA ASP A 34 4.69 -14.67 -7.26
C ASP A 34 4.10 -16.04 -6.84
N ASN A 35 3.32 -16.07 -5.77
CA ASN A 35 2.73 -17.29 -5.23
C ASN A 35 1.43 -17.64 -5.99
N PRO A 36 1.32 -18.82 -6.62
CA PRO A 36 0.14 -19.20 -7.41
C PRO A 36 -1.16 -19.32 -6.58
N ARG A 37 -1.06 -19.32 -5.25
CA ARG A 37 -2.23 -19.25 -4.36
C ARG A 37 -2.98 -17.92 -4.48
N TYR A 38 -2.27 -16.85 -4.86
CA TYR A 38 -2.80 -15.50 -4.86
C TYR A 38 -2.71 -14.85 -6.24
N ILE A 39 -3.59 -13.89 -6.46
CA ILE A 39 -3.50 -12.93 -7.57
C ILE A 39 -3.39 -11.55 -6.92
N PHE A 40 -2.35 -10.81 -7.27
CA PHE A 40 -2.19 -9.43 -6.84
C PHE A 40 -2.65 -8.47 -7.94
N ASP A 41 -3.71 -7.72 -7.65
CA ASP A 41 -4.31 -6.72 -8.54
C ASP A 41 -4.16 -5.33 -7.90
N GLU A 42 -3.38 -4.46 -8.54
CA GLU A 42 -3.14 -3.10 -8.03
C GLU A 42 -4.39 -2.20 -8.12
N LYS A 43 -5.33 -2.51 -9.02
CA LYS A 43 -6.43 -1.60 -9.38
C LYS A 43 -7.36 -1.30 -8.20
N PRO A 44 -7.85 -2.28 -7.41
CA PRO A 44 -8.66 -2.00 -6.23
C PRO A 44 -7.99 -1.02 -5.26
N GLY A 45 -6.72 -1.24 -4.92
CA GLY A 45 -5.96 -0.36 -4.02
C GLY A 45 -5.83 1.05 -4.60
N ASN A 46 -5.43 1.16 -5.87
CA ASN A 46 -5.22 2.45 -6.54
C ASN A 46 -6.49 3.30 -6.61
N ILE A 47 -7.66 2.71 -6.86
CA ILE A 47 -8.93 3.45 -6.88
C ILE A 47 -9.22 4.08 -5.51
N ARG A 48 -8.86 3.42 -4.40
CA ARG A 48 -9.09 3.94 -3.04
C ARG A 48 -8.09 5.03 -2.69
N ILE A 49 -6.83 4.86 -3.08
CA ILE A 49 -5.80 5.90 -2.95
C ILE A 49 -6.24 7.16 -3.69
N GLU A 50 -6.62 7.03 -4.96
CA GLU A 50 -7.11 8.14 -5.78
C GLU A 50 -8.35 8.80 -5.16
N PHE A 51 -9.30 8.01 -4.68
CA PHE A 51 -10.48 8.54 -4.00
C PHE A 51 -10.11 9.37 -2.76
N ILE A 52 -9.22 8.85 -1.90
CA ILE A 52 -8.81 9.54 -0.67
C ILE A 52 -8.08 10.84 -1.02
N GLU A 53 -7.08 10.79 -1.89
CA GLU A 53 -6.27 11.97 -2.22
C GLU A 53 -7.05 13.03 -3.01
N THR A 54 -8.11 12.63 -3.74
CA THR A 54 -8.95 13.56 -4.51
C THR A 54 -10.08 14.18 -3.67
N PHE A 55 -10.76 13.38 -2.85
CA PHE A 55 -12.02 13.79 -2.24
C PHE A 55 -11.93 13.99 -0.72
N CYS A 56 -11.01 13.32 -0.04
CA CYS A 56 -10.89 13.43 1.42
C CYS A 56 -10.05 14.64 1.83
N LYS A 57 -10.47 15.29 2.92
CA LYS A 57 -9.80 16.45 3.50
C LYS A 57 -9.63 16.26 4.99
N HIS A 58 -8.56 16.80 5.56
CA HIS A 58 -8.38 16.82 7.00
C HIS A 58 -9.49 17.64 7.68
N THR A 59 -10.00 17.14 8.81
CA THR A 59 -11.08 17.80 9.58
C THR A 59 -10.59 18.46 10.87
N LYS A 60 -9.28 18.40 11.13
CA LYS A 60 -8.65 18.88 12.36
C LYS A 60 -7.56 19.90 12.04
N SER A 61 -7.46 20.92 12.90
CA SER A 61 -6.34 21.86 12.90
C SER A 61 -5.01 21.09 13.14
N PRO A 62 -3.89 21.48 12.52
CA PRO A 62 -3.69 22.66 11.66
C PRO A 62 -4.07 22.46 10.18
N PHE A 63 -4.34 21.23 9.76
CA PHE A 63 -4.51 20.90 8.33
C PHE A 63 -5.95 21.00 7.83
N ASN A 64 -6.88 21.54 8.62
CA ASN A 64 -8.31 21.53 8.32
C ASN A 64 -8.62 22.08 6.92
N GLY A 65 -9.34 21.29 6.12
CA GLY A 65 -9.72 21.64 4.74
C GLY A 65 -8.65 21.36 3.68
N GLN A 66 -7.43 20.97 4.07
CA GLN A 66 -6.39 20.54 3.13
C GLN A 66 -6.64 19.11 2.63
N PRO A 67 -6.22 18.77 1.40
CA PRO A 67 -6.29 17.41 0.87
C PRO A 67 -5.59 16.40 1.78
N PHE A 68 -6.16 15.20 1.93
CA PHE A 68 -5.53 14.11 2.66
C PHE A 68 -4.60 13.34 1.73
N LEU A 69 -3.34 13.77 1.65
CA LEU A 69 -2.32 13.10 0.83
C LEU A 69 -1.73 11.94 1.60
N LEU A 70 -1.71 10.76 0.99
CA LEU A 70 -1.28 9.54 1.65
C LEU A 70 0.23 9.40 1.57
N GLU A 71 0.83 9.01 2.70
CA GLU A 71 2.21 8.55 2.73
C GLU A 71 2.37 7.21 2.03
N LEU A 72 3.59 6.87 1.62
CA LEU A 72 3.84 5.64 0.86
C LEU A 72 3.37 4.39 1.62
N TRP A 73 3.60 4.32 2.93
CA TRP A 73 3.16 3.18 3.74
C TRP A 73 1.63 3.08 3.84
N GLU A 74 0.89 4.19 3.85
CA GLU A 74 -0.58 4.17 3.85
C GLU A 74 -1.12 3.63 2.52
N LYS A 75 -0.45 3.97 1.41
CA LYS A 75 -0.73 3.40 0.09
C LYS A 75 -0.47 1.90 0.06
N VAL A 76 0.62 1.44 0.69
CA VAL A 76 0.94 0.01 0.84
C VAL A 76 -0.16 -0.72 1.62
N VAL A 77 -0.65 -0.16 2.73
CA VAL A 77 -1.74 -0.76 3.51
C VAL A 77 -2.99 -0.95 2.64
N LEU A 78 -3.37 0.04 1.85
CA LEU A 78 -4.51 -0.06 0.94
C LEU A 78 -4.29 -1.11 -0.15
N GLN A 79 -3.09 -1.19 -0.72
CA GLN A 79 -2.80 -2.22 -1.73
C GLN A 79 -2.75 -3.63 -1.14
N ALA A 80 -2.19 -3.82 0.04
CA ALA A 80 -2.18 -5.11 0.72
C ALA A 80 -3.62 -5.56 1.06
N ALA A 81 -4.44 -4.65 1.60
CA ALA A 81 -5.80 -4.95 2.02
C ALA A 81 -6.76 -5.29 0.86
N TYR A 82 -6.59 -4.65 -0.30
CA TYR A 82 -7.54 -4.77 -1.42
C TYR A 82 -6.97 -5.45 -2.67
N GLY A 83 -5.65 -5.62 -2.75
CA GLY A 83 -4.97 -6.13 -3.95
C GLY A 83 -4.81 -7.64 -4.00
N PHE A 84 -4.61 -8.31 -2.85
CA PHE A 84 -4.48 -9.77 -2.81
C PHE A 84 -5.84 -10.47 -2.87
N LYS A 85 -5.98 -11.39 -3.82
CA LYS A 85 -7.15 -12.25 -4.00
C LYS A 85 -6.71 -13.70 -4.05
N MET A 86 -7.55 -14.63 -3.58
CA MET A 86 -7.30 -16.05 -3.73
C MET A 86 -7.49 -16.46 -5.19
N SER A 87 -6.50 -17.14 -5.80
CA SER A 87 -6.56 -17.55 -7.20
C SER A 87 -7.68 -18.54 -7.50
N GLY A 88 -8.18 -19.29 -6.50
CA GLY A 88 -9.22 -20.31 -6.67
C GLY A 88 -10.67 -19.80 -6.59
N TYR A 89 -10.89 -18.49 -6.44
CA TYR A 89 -12.23 -17.90 -6.26
C TYR A 89 -12.53 -16.79 -7.29
N ILE A 90 -11.80 -16.76 -8.41
CA ILE A 90 -12.01 -15.85 -9.54
C ILE A 90 -12.40 -16.64 -10.77
#